data_AF-A0A2S9Y857-F1
#
_entry.id   AF-A0A2S9Y857-F1
#
_cell.length_a   1.000
_cell.length_b   1.000
_cell.length_c   1.000
_cell.angle_alpha   90.00
_cell.angle_beta   90.00
_cell.angle_gamma   90.00
#
_symmetry.space_group_name_H-M   'P 1'
#
loop_
_entity.id
_entity.type
_entity.pdbx_description
1 polymer ?
#
loop_
_entity_poly.entity_id
_entity_poly.type
_entity_poly.pdbx_seq_one_letter_code
_entity_poly.pdbx_strand_id
1 'polypeptide(L)'
;MTIMDLQCRLSGGGGLFGSMALVATLADKKKAFDKCAPKGAAPIVRWDFEGSKTTVLDVDDPSEQVAACVEKIMNKVPPTMKAQCRAMLLVGDKSGAEQAAASR
;
A
#
# COMPACT_ATOMS: atom_id res chain seq x y z
N MET A 1 9.57 0.10 -3.85
CA MET A 1 8.27 0.69 -3.51
C MET A 1 8.15 2.12 -3.94
N THR A 2 7.21 2.33 -4.85
CA THR A 2 6.58 3.59 -5.25
C THR A 2 5.07 3.44 -5.01
N ILE A 3 4.38 4.52 -4.65
CA ILE A 3 2.93 4.54 -4.44
C ILE A 3 2.32 5.30 -5.62
N MET A 4 1.39 4.68 -6.33
CA MET A 4 0.69 5.27 -7.47
C MET A 4 -0.82 5.31 -7.22
N ASP A 5 -1.48 6.32 -7.80
CA ASP A 5 -2.92 6.53 -7.75
C ASP A 5 -3.51 6.43 -6.34
N LEU A 6 -2.79 7.00 -5.37
CA LEU A 6 -3.23 7.03 -3.98
C LEU A 6 -4.50 7.89 -3.87
N GLN A 7 -5.58 7.24 -3.48
CA GLN A 7 -6.86 7.87 -3.21
C GLN A 7 -7.23 7.54 -1.77
N CYS A 8 -7.47 8.57 -0.97
CA CYS A 8 -7.91 8.39 0.42
C CYS A 8 -9.04 9.33 0.75
N ARG A 9 -10.10 8.78 1.35
CA ARG A 9 -11.13 9.54 2.03
C ARG A 9 -10.76 9.66 3.50
N LEU A 10 -10.32 10.85 3.91
CA LEU A 10 -9.97 11.14 5.30
C LEU A 10 -11.23 11.48 6.11
N SER A 11 -11.31 10.92 7.31
CA SER A 11 -12.45 11.12 8.23
C SER A 11 -11.94 11.66 9.56
N GLY A 12 -11.98 12.98 9.79
CA GLY A 12 -11.60 13.58 11.09
C GLY A 12 -10.45 14.59 11.09
N GLY A 13 -10.22 15.29 9.99
CA GLY A 13 -9.16 16.32 9.90
C GLY A 13 -7.78 15.73 9.58
N GLY A 14 -6.83 16.60 9.20
CA GLY A 14 -5.47 16.21 8.81
C GLY A 14 -5.03 16.78 7.46
N GLY A 15 -5.96 16.95 6.51
CA GLY A 15 -5.71 17.59 5.21
C GLY A 15 -4.42 17.11 4.54
N LEU A 16 -3.61 18.05 4.05
CA LEU A 16 -2.32 17.78 3.42
C LEU A 16 -1.35 17.02 4.35
N PHE A 17 -1.22 17.43 5.62
CA PHE A 17 -0.29 16.81 6.56
C PHE A 17 -0.66 15.34 6.87
N GLY A 18 -1.96 15.03 6.93
CA GLY A 18 -2.44 13.66 7.07
C GLY A 18 -2.01 12.80 5.88
N SER A 19 -2.17 13.31 4.65
CA SER A 19 -1.74 12.58 3.46
C SER A 19 -0.23 12.31 3.42
N MET A 20 0.60 13.26 3.87
CA MET A 20 2.05 13.09 3.97
C MET A 20 2.43 12.04 5.03
N ALA A 21 1.79 12.08 6.21
CA ALA A 21 2.03 11.13 7.28
C ALA A 21 1.67 9.69 6.84
N LEU A 22 0.58 9.52 6.09
CA LEU A 22 0.21 8.23 5.50
C LEU A 22 1.31 7.70 4.56
N VAL A 23 1.75 8.53 3.61
CA VAL A 23 2.80 8.16 2.64
C VAL A 23 4.10 7.80 3.36
N ALA A 24 4.51 8.58 4.35
CA ALA A 24 5.69 8.30 5.17
C ALA A 24 5.57 6.94 5.88
N THR A 25 4.43 6.66 6.49
CA THR A 25 4.20 5.40 7.22
C THR A 25 4.29 4.18 6.30
N LEU A 26 3.75 4.28 5.07
CA LEU A 26 3.89 3.23 4.07
C LEU A 26 5.36 3.10 3.60
N ALA A 27 6.03 4.22 3.38
CA ALA A 27 7.43 4.26 2.95
C ALA A 27 8.39 3.64 3.98
N ASP A 28 8.11 3.75 5.29
CA ASP A 28 8.88 3.08 6.34
C ASP A 28 8.89 1.55 6.20
N LYS A 29 7.87 0.99 5.55
CA LYS A 29 7.77 -0.44 5.25
C LYS A 29 8.31 -0.80 3.86
N LYS A 30 8.87 0.15 3.10
CA LYS A 30 9.37 -0.05 1.72
C LYS A 30 10.21 -1.31 1.55
N LYS A 31 11.20 -1.53 2.42
CA LYS A 31 12.06 -2.73 2.35
C LYS A 31 11.31 -4.03 2.56
N ALA A 32 10.25 -4.03 3.38
CA ALA A 32 9.42 -5.20 3.58
C ALA A 32 8.58 -5.46 2.33
N PHE A 33 7.94 -4.42 1.79
CA PHE A 33 7.13 -4.54 0.57
C PHE A 33 7.96 -5.01 -0.62
N ASP A 34 9.16 -4.45 -0.78
CA ASP A 34 10.07 -4.81 -1.88
C ASP A 34 10.54 -6.29 -1.82
N LYS A 35 10.49 -6.92 -0.64
CA LYS A 35 10.78 -8.36 -0.50
C LYS A 35 9.64 -9.27 -0.97
N CYS A 36 8.41 -8.76 -1.09
CA CYS A 36 7.28 -9.59 -1.51
C CYS A 36 7.34 -9.99 -2.98
N ALA A 37 7.97 -9.18 -3.83
CA ALA A 37 8.08 -9.46 -5.26
C ALA A 37 9.49 -9.12 -5.76
N PRO A 38 10.51 -9.97 -5.56
CA PRO A 38 11.88 -9.67 -5.97
C PRO A 38 12.04 -9.32 -7.46
N LYS A 39 11.11 -9.80 -8.31
CA LYS A 39 11.06 -9.51 -9.76
C LYS A 39 10.21 -8.29 -10.14
N GLY A 40 9.64 -7.59 -9.17
CA GLY A 40 8.70 -6.50 -9.41
C GLY A 40 7.24 -6.98 -9.45
N ALA A 41 6.34 -6.21 -8.85
CA ALA A 41 4.89 -6.38 -8.96
C ALA A 41 4.18 -5.04 -8.72
N ALA A 42 2.90 -4.97 -9.10
CA ALA A 42 2.06 -3.78 -8.93
C ALA A 42 0.68 -4.12 -8.31
N PRO A 43 0.63 -4.67 -7.07
CA PRO A 43 -0.61 -4.93 -6.36
C PRO A 43 -1.44 -3.66 -6.15
N ILE A 44 -2.75 -3.78 -6.30
CA ILE A 44 -3.72 -2.74 -5.92
C ILE A 44 -4.24 -3.10 -4.53
N VAL A 45 -4.02 -2.22 -3.57
CA VAL A 45 -4.38 -2.44 -2.17
C VAL A 45 -5.54 -1.53 -1.79
N ARG A 46 -6.53 -2.08 -1.10
CA ARG A 46 -7.62 -1.33 -0.45
C ARG A 46 -7.57 -1.59 1.04
N TRP A 47 -7.58 -0.52 1.84
CA TRP A 47 -7.48 -0.64 3.30
C TRP A 47 -8.18 0.51 4.01
N ASP A 48 -8.60 0.22 5.22
CA ASP A 48 -9.15 1.19 6.15
C ASP A 48 -8.22 1.34 7.35
N PHE A 49 -8.05 2.59 7.78
CA PHE A 49 -7.55 2.92 9.09
C PHE A 49 -8.75 3.34 9.95
N GLU A 50 -9.04 2.55 10.98
CA GLU A 50 -10.11 2.83 11.92
C GLU A 50 -9.60 2.74 13.36
N GLY A 51 -9.63 3.87 14.06
CA GLY A 51 -9.15 3.94 15.44
C GLY A 51 -7.67 3.57 15.53
N SER A 52 -7.37 2.49 16.26
CA SER A 52 -6.00 1.98 16.48
C SER A 52 -5.64 0.79 15.59
N LYS A 53 -6.47 0.44 14.58
CA LYS A 53 -6.22 -0.69 13.69
C LYS A 53 -6.18 -0.31 12.21
N THR A 54 -5.30 -1.01 11.48
CA THR A 54 -5.33 -1.13 10.02
C THR A 54 -6.08 -2.39 9.63
N THR A 55 -7.07 -2.25 8.75
CA THR A 55 -7.84 -3.35 8.18
C THR A 55 -7.59 -3.39 6.69
N VAL A 56 -6.99 -4.46 6.20
CA VAL A 56 -6.86 -4.70 4.76
C VAL A 56 -8.18 -5.24 4.25
N LEU A 57 -8.76 -4.57 3.26
CA LEU A 57 -10.01 -4.99 2.63
C LEU A 57 -9.74 -5.94 1.47
N ASP A 58 -8.68 -5.66 0.71
CA ASP A 58 -8.31 -6.41 -0.48
C ASP A 58 -6.87 -6.10 -0.90
N VAL A 59 -6.22 -7.10 -1.50
CA VAL A 59 -4.97 -6.98 -2.25
C VAL A 59 -5.14 -7.70 -3.58
N ASP A 60 -5.40 -6.93 -4.64
CA ASP A 60 -5.52 -7.46 -5.98
C ASP A 60 -4.13 -7.64 -6.61
N ASP A 61 -3.71 -8.89 -6.76
CA ASP A 61 -2.55 -9.28 -7.55
C ASP A 61 -2.72 -10.62 -8.29
N PRO A 62 -2.23 -10.76 -9.54
CA PRO A 62 -2.24 -12.04 -10.25
C PRO A 62 -1.51 -13.15 -9.49
N SER A 63 -0.54 -12.78 -8.64
CA SER A 63 0.15 -13.72 -7.76
C SER A 63 -0.45 -13.68 -6.36
N GLU A 64 -1.15 -14.75 -5.97
CA GLU A 64 -1.67 -14.93 -4.61
C GLU A 64 -0.55 -14.84 -3.54
N GLN A 65 0.66 -15.29 -3.87
CA GLN A 65 1.81 -15.20 -2.97
C GLN A 65 2.23 -13.75 -2.72
N VAL A 66 2.25 -12.91 -3.77
CA VAL A 66 2.53 -11.48 -3.63
C VAL A 66 1.42 -10.81 -2.84
N ALA A 67 0.16 -11.09 -3.16
CA ALA A 67 -1.01 -10.55 -2.47
C ALA A 67 -0.96 -10.82 -0.96
N ALA A 68 -0.79 -12.09 -0.56
CA ALA A 68 -0.71 -12.49 0.84
C ALA A 68 0.49 -11.88 1.58
N CYS A 69 1.64 -11.75 0.91
CA CYS A 69 2.82 -11.10 1.50
C CYS A 69 2.58 -9.60 1.75
N VAL A 70 2.00 -8.89 0.79
CA VAL A 70 1.67 -7.46 0.87
C VAL A 70 0.63 -7.22 1.95
N GLU A 71 -0.43 -8.04 2.02
CA GLU A 71 -1.43 -8.00 3.08
C GLU A 71 -0.79 -8.13 4.47
N LYS A 72 0.12 -9.09 4.65
CA LYS A 72 0.83 -9.30 5.92
C LYS A 72 1.65 -8.08 6.35
N ILE A 73 2.18 -7.31 5.40
CA ILE A 73 2.91 -6.07 5.70
C ILE A 73 1.95 -4.93 6.00
N MET A 74 0.88 -4.79 5.21
CA MET A 74 -0.17 -3.79 5.43
C MET A 74 -0.80 -3.92 6.83
N ASN A 75 -1.04 -5.15 7.30
CA ASN A 75 -1.49 -5.41 8.67
C ASN A 75 -0.51 -4.98 9.77
N LYS A 76 0.74 -4.61 9.43
CA LYS A 76 1.76 -4.06 10.34
C LYS A 76 2.00 -2.56 10.12
N VAL A 77 1.29 -1.93 9.19
CA VAL A 77 1.31 -0.48 9.01
C VAL A 77 0.46 0.11 10.14
N PRO A 78 1.01 0.96 11.01
CA PRO A 78 0.22 1.57 12.07
C PRO A 78 -0.78 2.57 11.47
N PRO A 79 -2.02 2.62 11.97
CA PRO A 79 -2.96 3.64 11.57
C PRO A 79 -2.51 4.98 12.15
N THR A 80 -2.41 5.99 11.28
CA THR A 80 -1.99 7.34 11.66
C THR A 80 -3.16 8.33 11.74
N MET A 81 -4.28 7.97 11.13
CA MET A 81 -5.53 8.73 11.11
C MET A 81 -6.67 7.80 10.69
N LYS A 82 -7.91 8.26 10.82
CA LYS A 82 -9.05 7.54 10.24
C LYS A 82 -9.14 7.85 8.75
N ALA A 83 -9.05 6.83 7.91
CA ALA A 83 -9.06 6.97 6.46
C ALA A 83 -9.51 5.69 5.76
N GLN A 84 -10.17 5.82 4.61
CA GLN A 84 -10.41 4.72 3.68
C GLN A 84 -9.56 4.98 2.45
N CYS A 85 -8.72 4.03 2.07
CA CYS A 85 -7.66 4.25 1.09
C CYS A 85 -7.59 3.15 0.03
N ARG A 86 -7.14 3.55 -1.15
CA ARG A 86 -6.75 2.68 -2.26
C ARG A 86 -5.46 3.20 -2.87
N ALA A 87 -4.54 2.31 -3.21
CA ALA A 87 -3.35 2.65 -3.98
C ALA A 87 -2.81 1.46 -4.75
N MET A 88 -2.10 1.73 -5.83
CA MET A 88 -1.22 0.75 -6.46
C MET A 88 0.17 0.87 -5.84
N LEU A 89 0.73 -0.25 -5.37
CA LEU A 89 2.06 -0.29 -4.78
C LEU A 89 3.02 -0.97 -5.74
N LEU A 90 3.95 -0.22 -6.34
CA LEU A 90 5.00 -0.79 -7.19
C LEU A 90 6.12 -1.32 -6.31
N VAL A 91 6.15 -2.63 -6.08
CA VAL A 91 7.05 -3.28 -5.11
C VAL A 91 8.13 -4.10 -5.82
N GLY A 92 9.32 -4.17 -5.22
CA GLY A 92 10.42 -5.01 -5.70
C GLY A 92 11.32 -4.34 -6.72
N ASP A 93 11.72 -5.10 -7.75
CA ASP A 93 12.47 -4.56 -8.89
C ASP A 93 11.67 -3.45 -9.59
N LYS A 94 12.35 -2.35 -9.91
CA LYS A 94 11.70 -1.16 -10.47
C LYS A 94 11.12 -1.43 -11.86
N SER A 95 11.91 -2.01 -12.76
CA SER A 95 11.50 -2.22 -14.15
C SER A 95 10.36 -3.24 -14.23
N GLY A 96 10.47 -4.34 -13.47
CA GLY A 96 9.41 -5.33 -13.38
C GLY A 96 8.11 -4.77 -12.78
N ALA A 97 8.21 -3.92 -11.75
CA ALA A 97 7.03 -3.29 -11.15
C ALA A 97 6.36 -2.29 -12.10
N GLU A 98 7.12 -1.49 -12.85
CA GLU A 98 6.59 -0.57 -13.86
C GLU A 98 5.89 -1.32 -15.01
N GLN A 99 6.47 -2.43 -15.48
CA GLN A 99 5.83 -3.31 -16.48
C GLN A 99 4.54 -3.94 -15.95
N ALA A 100 4.55 -4.43 -14.70
CA ALA A 100 3.36 -4.97 -14.05
C ALA A 100 2.26 -3.91 -13.93
N ALA A 101 2.62 -2.68 -13.55
CA ALA A 101 1.69 -1.55 -13.43
C ALA A 101 1.01 -1.19 -14.75
N ALA A 102 1.75 -1.22 -15.86
CA ALA A 102 1.19 -0.94 -17.19
C ALA A 102 0.16 -1.99 -17.67
N SER A 103 0.07 -3.14 -17.00
CA SER A 103 -0.86 -4.23 -17.31
C SER A 103 -2.06 -4.30 -16.35
N ARG A 104 -2.24 -3.29 -15.49
CA ARG A 104 -3.35 -3.16 -14.53
C ARG A 104 -4.41 -2.19 -15.02
#